data_AF-A0A7S1ELF9-F1
#
_entry.id   AF-A0A7S1ELF9-F1
#
_cell.length_a   1.000
_cell.length_b   1.000
_cell.length_c   1.000
_cell.angle_alpha   90.00
_cell.angle_beta   90.00
_cell.angle_gamma   90.00
#
_symmetry.space_group_name_H-M   'P 1'
#
loop_
_entity.id
_entity.type
_entity.pdbx_description
1 polymer ?
#
loop_
_entity_poly.entity_id
_entity_poly.type
_entity_poly.pdbx_seq_one_letter_code
_entity_poly.pdbx_strand_id
1 'polypeptide(L)'
;AAFMAGGIAPGMNRHFAAELLPSLAPAGVWKAALEEANDSVNMRTLPDIYGSDIDPRAVDLTEQHLEYAGLREGAHLTVGDVARVEPPPGEFGCIVTNPPYGMRIADARRANEGLGALARELDGWSVFALS
;
A
#
# COMPACT_ATOMS: atom_id res chain seq x y z
N ALA A 1 -2.55 -2.42 -0.36
CA ALA A 1 -3.30 -2.68 -1.62
C ALA A 1 -2.67 -3.82 -2.41
N ALA A 2 -1.41 -3.70 -2.84
CA ALA A 2 -0.72 -4.69 -3.67
C ALA A 2 -0.76 -6.14 -3.13
N PHE A 3 -0.43 -6.36 -1.86
CA PHE A 3 -0.47 -7.71 -1.26
C PHE A 3 -1.88 -8.32 -1.32
N MET A 4 -2.91 -7.52 -1.05
CA MET A 4 -4.30 -7.98 -1.12
C MET A 4 -4.70 -8.31 -2.57
N ALA A 5 -4.34 -7.46 -3.52
CA ALA A 5 -4.66 -7.66 -4.93
C ALA A 5 -3.91 -8.85 -5.55
N GLY A 6 -2.68 -9.09 -5.12
CA GLY A 6 -1.83 -10.18 -5.58
C GLY A 6 -2.00 -11.49 -4.80
N GLY A 7 -2.91 -11.58 -3.83
CA GLY A 7 -3.08 -12.78 -3.00
C GLY A 7 -1.86 -13.12 -2.12
N ILE A 8 -0.99 -12.15 -1.84
CA ILE A 8 0.25 -12.35 -1.09
C ILE A 8 -0.07 -12.39 0.41
N ALA A 9 0.13 -13.55 1.03
CA ALA A 9 -0.04 -13.69 2.46
C ALA A 9 0.97 -12.81 3.22
N PRO A 10 0.54 -12.00 4.21
CA PRO A 10 1.44 -11.10 4.95
C PRO A 10 2.50 -11.84 5.78
N GLY A 11 2.26 -13.13 6.07
CA GLY A 11 3.18 -14.00 6.79
C GLY A 11 4.21 -14.71 5.91
N MET A 12 4.10 -14.64 4.58
CA MET A 12 4.86 -15.50 3.66
C MET A 12 6.38 -15.33 3.75
N ASN A 13 6.84 -14.12 4.04
CA ASN A 13 8.26 -13.76 4.09
C ASN A 13 8.77 -13.52 5.51
N ARG A 14 8.17 -14.18 6.51
CA ARG A 14 8.59 -14.09 7.91
C ARG A 14 8.38 -15.42 8.63
N HIS A 15 9.04 -15.54 9.77
CA HIS A 15 8.86 -16.68 10.68
C HIS A 15 7.99 -16.29 11.88
N PHE A 16 7.31 -17.29 12.41
CA PHE A 16 6.51 -17.22 13.62
C PHE A 16 7.16 -18.07 14.71
N ALA A 17 7.18 -17.57 15.95
CA ALA A 17 7.76 -18.31 17.07
C ALA A 17 7.09 -19.68 17.30
N ALA A 18 5.81 -19.82 16.93
CA ALA A 18 5.06 -21.07 17.02
C ALA A 18 5.61 -22.19 16.10
N GLU A 19 6.36 -21.86 15.03
CA GLU A 19 7.03 -22.83 14.17
C GLU A 19 8.07 -23.68 14.92
N LEU A 20 8.62 -23.14 16.01
CA LEU A 20 9.64 -23.79 16.84
C LEU A 20 9.05 -24.64 17.96
N LEU A 21 7.73 -24.72 18.09
CA LEU A 21 7.04 -25.45 19.17
C LEU A 21 6.37 -26.71 18.59
N PRO A 22 7.02 -27.90 18.68
CA PRO A 22 6.51 -29.13 18.07
C PRO A 22 5.14 -29.59 18.62
N SER A 23 4.74 -29.10 19.80
CA SER A 23 3.47 -29.41 20.43
C SER A 23 2.29 -28.61 19.87
N LEU A 24 2.53 -27.50 19.15
CA LEU A 24 1.46 -26.62 18.66
C LEU A 24 0.87 -27.07 17.32
N ALA A 25 1.64 -27.77 16.49
CA ALA A 25 1.16 -28.24 15.20
C ALA A 25 1.85 -29.54 14.80
N PRO A 26 1.14 -30.46 14.12
CA PRO A 26 1.74 -31.62 13.49
C PRO A 26 2.88 -31.23 12.53
N ALA A 27 3.85 -32.13 12.37
CA ALA A 27 4.93 -31.95 11.41
C ALA A 27 4.38 -31.69 10.00
N GLY A 28 4.93 -30.69 9.32
CA GLY A 28 4.57 -30.36 7.93
C GLY A 28 3.41 -29.38 7.77
N VAL A 29 2.64 -29.04 8.81
CA VAL A 29 1.52 -28.08 8.71
C VAL A 29 2.00 -26.69 8.25
N TRP A 30 3.09 -26.19 8.81
CA TRP A 30 3.67 -24.90 8.40
C TRP A 30 4.14 -24.90 6.94
N LYS A 31 4.71 -26.03 6.49
CA LYS A 31 5.14 -26.19 5.10
C LYS A 31 3.93 -26.17 4.15
N ALA A 32 2.88 -26.92 4.49
CA ALA A 32 1.65 -26.96 3.70
C ALA A 32 0.96 -25.59 3.63
N ALA A 33 0.91 -24.84 4.74
CA ALA A 33 0.36 -23.49 4.75
C ALA A 33 1.19 -22.51 3.90
N LEU A 34 2.52 -22.64 3.89
CA LEU A 34 3.38 -21.83 3.03
C LEU A 34 3.20 -22.20 1.55
N GLU A 35 3.04 -23.49 1.23
CA GLU A 35 2.73 -23.95 -0.13
C GLU A 35 1.39 -23.38 -0.62
N GLU A 36 0.33 -23.49 0.18
CA GLU A 36 -0.98 -22.90 -0.12
C GLU A 36 -0.92 -21.38 -0.32
N ALA A 37 -0.14 -20.69 0.51
CA ALA A 37 0.06 -19.26 0.37
C ALA A 37 0.76 -18.92 -0.95
N ASN A 38 1.78 -19.68 -1.36
CA ASN A 38 2.48 -19.49 -2.64
C ASN A 38 1.55 -19.73 -3.84
N ASP A 39 0.72 -20.76 -3.78
CA ASP A 39 -0.25 -21.09 -4.84
C ASP A 39 -1.32 -20.01 -5.02
N SER A 40 -1.57 -19.20 -3.97
CA SER A 40 -2.53 -18.09 -4.00
C SER A 40 -1.97 -16.82 -4.65
N VAL A 41 -0.65 -16.72 -4.86
CA VAL A 41 -0.02 -15.51 -5.40
C VAL A 41 -0.34 -15.35 -6.89
N ASN A 42 -0.86 -14.18 -7.24
CA ASN A 42 -1.12 -13.80 -8.63
C ASN A 42 -0.68 -12.37 -8.91
N MET A 43 0.53 -12.22 -9.44
CA MET A 43 1.08 -10.89 -9.77
C MET A 43 0.43 -10.25 -11.00
N ARG A 44 -0.35 -11.02 -11.79
CA ARG A 44 -1.04 -10.51 -12.99
C ARG A 44 -2.27 -9.67 -12.66
N THR A 45 -2.75 -9.71 -11.42
CA THR A 45 -3.91 -8.95 -10.95
C THR A 45 -3.51 -7.69 -10.20
N LEU A 46 -2.23 -7.33 -10.20
CA LEU A 46 -1.78 -6.09 -9.58
C LEU A 46 -2.35 -4.89 -10.35
N PRO A 47 -3.12 -4.01 -9.70
CA PRO A 47 -3.50 -2.74 -10.31
C PRO A 47 -2.30 -1.80 -10.33
N ASP A 48 -2.35 -0.79 -11.18
CA ASP A 48 -1.44 0.33 -11.08
C ASP A 48 -1.70 1.08 -9.76
N ILE A 49 -0.67 1.21 -8.93
CA ILE A 49 -0.75 1.90 -7.65
C ILE A 49 0.04 3.19 -7.75
N TYR A 50 -0.59 4.29 -7.36
CA TYR A 50 0.04 5.60 -7.36
C TYR A 50 0.24 6.07 -5.92
N GLY A 51 1.36 6.71 -5.65
CA GLY A 51 1.69 7.26 -4.35
C GLY A 51 2.47 8.56 -4.45
N SER A 52 2.28 9.43 -3.47
CA SER A 52 3.06 10.66 -3.36
C SER A 52 3.28 11.05 -1.92
N ASP A 53 4.40 11.71 -1.65
CA ASP A 53 4.68 12.37 -0.38
C ASP A 53 5.52 13.63 -0.64
N ILE A 54 5.39 14.63 0.24
CA ILE A 54 6.20 15.85 0.17
C ILE A 54 7.64 15.62 0.64
N ASP A 55 7.88 14.59 1.47
CA ASP A 55 9.21 14.23 1.94
C ASP A 55 9.85 13.24 0.94
N PRO A 56 10.90 13.65 0.20
CA PRO A 56 11.58 12.76 -0.74
C PRO A 56 12.13 11.50 -0.06
N ARG A 57 12.51 11.58 1.23
CA ARG A 57 13.01 10.41 1.96
C ARG A 57 11.92 9.37 2.20
N ALA A 58 10.67 9.80 2.37
CA ALA A 58 9.54 8.89 2.53
C ALA A 58 9.27 8.14 1.21
N VAL A 59 9.39 8.84 0.08
CA VAL A 59 9.28 8.24 -1.26
C VAL A 59 10.41 7.23 -1.48
N ASP A 60 11.67 7.62 -1.23
CA ASP A 60 12.83 6.73 -1.40
C ASP A 60 12.72 5.46 -0.53
N LEU A 61 12.29 5.59 0.73
CA LEU A 61 12.05 4.45 1.61
C LEU A 61 10.92 3.56 1.11
N THR A 62 9.87 4.15 0.54
CA THR A 62 8.74 3.39 -0.02
C THR A 62 9.18 2.61 -1.26
N GLU A 63 10.01 3.19 -2.12
CA GLU A 63 10.60 2.47 -3.26
C GLU A 63 11.41 1.25 -2.81
N GLN A 64 12.29 1.43 -1.81
CA GLN A 64 13.07 0.31 -1.25
C GLN A 64 12.18 -0.79 -0.69
N HIS A 65 11.11 -0.44 0.04
CA HIS A 65 10.17 -1.44 0.56
C HIS A 65 9.43 -2.19 -0.56
N LEU A 66 9.07 -1.50 -1.64
CA LEU A 66 8.43 -2.12 -2.80
C LEU A 66 9.40 -3.06 -3.54
N GLU A 67 10.67 -2.70 -3.65
CA GLU A 67 11.72 -3.56 -4.20
C GLU A 67 11.89 -4.83 -3.37
N TYR A 68 12.02 -4.71 -2.04
CA TYR A 68 12.12 -5.87 -1.15
C TYR A 68 10.87 -6.77 -1.20
N ALA A 69 9.71 -6.19 -1.50
CA ALA A 69 8.47 -6.93 -1.67
C ALA A 69 8.25 -7.49 -3.09
N GLY A 70 9.13 -7.18 -4.05
CA GLY A 70 8.97 -7.59 -5.45
C GLY A 70 7.79 -6.91 -6.17
N LEU A 71 7.42 -5.70 -5.74
CA LEU A 71 6.22 -4.97 -6.19
C LEU A 71 6.54 -3.65 -6.89
N ARG A 72 7.83 -3.35 -7.14
CA ARG A 72 8.25 -2.06 -7.70
C ARG A 72 7.61 -1.77 -9.06
N GLU A 73 7.43 -2.77 -9.92
CA GLU A 73 6.93 -2.58 -11.29
C GLU A 73 5.47 -2.10 -11.35
N GLY A 74 4.65 -2.42 -10.34
CA GLY A 74 3.22 -2.04 -10.30
C GLY A 74 2.94 -0.74 -9.53
N ALA A 75 3.97 0.02 -9.18
CA ALA A 75 3.84 1.22 -8.35
C ALA A 75 4.53 2.44 -8.96
N HIS A 76 3.83 3.57 -8.95
CA HIS A 76 4.29 4.86 -9.45
C HIS A 76 4.34 5.85 -8.29
N LEU A 77 5.55 6.25 -7.90
CA LEU A 77 5.77 7.15 -6.79
C LEU A 77 6.31 8.49 -7.28
N THR A 78 5.82 9.58 -6.68
CA THR A 78 6.24 10.94 -6.99
C THR A 78 6.49 11.74 -5.72
N VAL A 79 7.50 12.61 -5.73
CA VAL A 79 7.70 13.58 -4.64
C VAL A 79 6.83 14.79 -4.95
N GLY A 80 5.81 15.03 -4.13
CA GLY A 80 4.80 16.04 -4.42
C GLY A 80 3.79 16.27 -3.30
N ASP A 81 3.27 17.49 -3.25
CA ASP A 81 2.10 17.84 -2.44
C ASP A 81 0.86 17.27 -3.11
N VAL A 82 -0.05 16.67 -2.33
CA VAL A 82 -1.33 16.13 -2.80
C VAL A 82 -2.13 17.14 -3.65
N ALA A 83 -1.98 18.44 -3.40
CA ALA A 83 -2.62 19.50 -4.19
C ALA A 83 -2.03 19.69 -5.61
N ARG A 84 -0.93 19.01 -5.94
CA ARG A 84 -0.17 19.13 -7.20
C ARG A 84 0.10 17.80 -7.88
N VAL A 85 -0.44 16.71 -7.33
CA VAL A 85 -0.30 15.38 -7.94
C VAL A 85 -1.12 15.37 -9.21
N GLU A 86 -0.51 14.96 -10.31
CA GLU A 86 -1.24 14.73 -11.55
C GLU A 86 -2.20 13.54 -11.35
N PRO A 87 -3.49 13.70 -11.67
CA PRO A 87 -4.45 12.62 -11.53
C PRO A 87 -3.99 11.38 -12.32
N PRO A 88 -4.04 10.17 -11.71
CA PRO A 88 -3.74 8.95 -12.45
C PRO A 88 -4.69 8.76 -13.63
N PRO A 89 -4.26 8.08 -14.70
CA PRO A 89 -5.14 7.78 -15.82
C PRO A 89 -6.29 6.86 -15.37
N GLY A 90 -7.51 7.15 -15.83
CA GLY A 90 -8.69 6.29 -15.63
C GLY A 90 -9.92 7.04 -15.12
N GLU A 91 -11.09 6.47 -15.40
CA GLU A 91 -12.40 7.02 -15.02
C GLU A 91 -12.80 6.64 -13.58
N PHE A 92 -12.29 5.52 -13.07
CA PHE A 92 -12.62 5.02 -11.73
C PHE A 92 -11.37 4.64 -10.96
N GLY A 93 -11.37 4.97 -9.68
CA GLY A 93 -10.27 4.62 -8.78
C GLY A 93 -10.61 4.90 -7.33
N CYS A 94 -9.62 4.69 -6.47
CA CYS A 94 -9.74 4.85 -5.03
C CYS A 94 -8.52 5.58 -4.48
N ILE A 95 -8.75 6.71 -3.82
CA ILE A 95 -7.74 7.41 -3.04
C ILE A 95 -7.85 6.94 -1.60
N VAL A 96 -6.76 6.42 -1.06
CA VAL A 96 -6.63 6.08 0.36
C VAL A 96 -5.46 6.86 0.93
N THR A 97 -5.69 7.65 1.97
CA THR A 97 -4.64 8.43 2.61
C THR A 97 -4.78 8.48 4.12
N ASN A 98 -3.66 8.72 4.77
CA ASN A 98 -3.54 8.88 6.21
C ASN A 98 -2.88 10.24 6.48
N PRO A 99 -3.62 11.36 6.36
CA PRO A 99 -3.04 12.69 6.49
C PRO A 99 -2.40 12.90 7.87
N PRO A 100 -1.50 13.89 8.03
CA PRO A 100 -0.80 14.12 9.28
C PRO A 100 -1.76 14.33 10.46
N TYR A 101 -1.54 13.58 11.54
CA TYR A 101 -2.29 13.70 12.78
C TYR A 101 -1.57 14.55 13.81
N GLY A 102 -2.29 15.50 14.43
CA GLY A 102 -1.98 16.07 15.75
C GLY A 102 -0.71 16.91 15.90
N MET A 103 0.20 16.95 14.92
CA MET A 103 1.50 17.60 15.09
C MET A 103 1.49 19.09 14.69
N ARG A 104 0.68 19.48 13.69
CA ARG A 104 0.35 20.88 13.34
C ARG A 104 -1.01 20.95 12.64
N ILE A 105 -2.00 21.60 13.26
CA ILE A 105 -3.37 21.77 12.70
C ILE A 105 -3.33 22.37 11.29
N ALA A 106 -2.40 23.29 11.03
CA ALA A 106 -2.24 23.92 9.72
C ALA A 106 -1.84 22.93 8.61
N ASP A 107 -0.95 21.98 8.91
CA ASP A 107 -0.48 21.00 7.93
C ASP A 107 -1.58 19.98 7.60
N ALA A 108 -2.30 19.51 8.63
CA ALA A 108 -3.46 18.64 8.46
C ALA A 108 -4.57 19.33 7.65
N ARG A 109 -4.85 20.61 7.93
CA ARG A 109 -5.83 21.40 7.18
C ARG A 109 -5.42 21.55 5.72
N ARG A 110 -4.17 21.92 5.44
CA ARG A 110 -3.66 22.08 4.08
C ARG A 110 -3.72 20.76 3.29
N ALA A 111 -3.34 19.65 3.92
CA ALA A 111 -3.44 18.32 3.31
C ALA A 111 -4.89 17.95 2.96
N ASN A 112 -5.83 18.19 3.88
CA ASN A 112 -7.26 17.94 3.64
C ASN A 112 -7.85 18.86 2.56
N GLU A 113 -7.45 20.14 2.52
CA GLU A 113 -7.86 21.07 1.46
C GLU A 113 -7.34 20.63 0.09
N GLY A 114 -6.07 20.21 0.02
CA GLY A 114 -5.47 19.67 -1.21
C GLY A 114 -6.13 18.37 -1.67
N LEU A 115 -6.37 17.43 -0.76
CA LEU A 115 -7.10 16.20 -1.04
C LEU A 115 -8.52 16.49 -1.56
N GLY A 116 -9.21 17.45 -0.95
CA GLY A 116 -10.54 17.88 -1.39
C GLY A 116 -10.55 18.56 -2.76
N ALA A 117 -9.48 19.24 -3.15
CA ALA A 117 -9.34 19.79 -4.50
C ALA A 117 -9.17 18.65 -5.53
N LEU A 118 -8.22 17.74 -5.29
CA LEU A 118 -7.96 16.58 -6.14
C LEU A 118 -9.22 15.70 -6.31
N ALA A 119 -9.93 15.43 -5.22
CA ALA A 119 -11.15 14.63 -5.23
C ALA A 119 -12.28 15.23 -6.10
N ARG A 120 -12.32 16.56 -6.29
CA ARG A 120 -13.31 17.21 -7.16
C ARG A 120 -12.95 17.13 -8.64
N GLU A 121 -11.67 16.96 -8.96
CA GLU A 121 -11.20 16.79 -10.34
C GLU A 121 -11.40 15.36 -10.84
N LEU A 122 -11.45 14.39 -9.91
CA LEU A 122 -11.60 12.96 -10.18
C LEU A 122 -13.05 12.50 -10.00
N ASP A 123 -13.91 12.84 -10.97
CA ASP A 123 -15.28 12.34 -11.00
C ASP A 123 -15.28 10.79 -11.10
N GLY A 124 -16.15 10.12 -10.34
CA GLY A 124 -16.20 8.65 -10.26
C GLY A 124 -15.22 7.98 -9.29
N TRP A 125 -14.30 8.72 -8.67
CA TRP A 125 -13.36 8.16 -7.70
C TRP A 125 -13.91 8.16 -6.27
N SER A 126 -13.56 7.11 -5.51
CA SER A 126 -13.85 7.04 -4.07
C SER A 126 -12.67 7.57 -3.26
N VAL A 127 -12.94 8.26 -2.15
CA VAL A 127 -11.90 8.82 -1.27
C VAL A 127 -12.09 8.34 0.16
N PHE A 128 -11.04 7.77 0.74
CA PHE A 128 -10.97 7.31 2.12
C PHE A 128 -9.79 7.98 2.83
N ALA A 129 -10.09 8.85 3.79
CA ALA A 129 -9.08 9.49 4.63
C ALA A 129 -9.19 8.96 6.06
N LEU A 130 -8.08 8.49 6.61
CA LEU A 130 -7.95 8.23 8.04
C LEU A 130 -7.52 9.56 8.67
N SER A 131 -8.42 10.23 9.40
CA SER A 131 -8.16 11.50 10.13
C SER A 131 -8.65 11.48 11.57
#